data_AF-A0A355ACM0-F1
#
_entry.id   AF-A0A355ACM0-F1
#
_cell.length_a   1.000
_cell.length_b   1.000
_cell.length_c   1.000
_cell.angle_alpha   90.00
_cell.angle_beta   90.00
_cell.angle_gamma   90.00
#
_symmetry.space_group_name_H-M   'P 1'
#
loop_
_entity.id
_entity.type
_entity.pdbx_description
1 polymer ?
#
loop_
_entity_poly.entity_id
_entity_poly.type
_entity_poly.pdbx_seq_one_letter_code
_entity_poly.pdbx_strand_id
1 'polypeptide(L)'
;MKIKNLVVLFVAILILNSCEIVQEINFNEDGSGKYNLGFDMSEMMKMGGTKSDSTNQQIDTIIVFAKFLEEKKDSIAKLSKEEQEKINLLKDFDMYIKSDTVTKQLKMNIGYTFKNANELEHFHEKLKDQNIKELDLFGSKIKSEKGDDKKGGIPNLNEAFTTTFSKKKFTRKITAKALADAIKKKDTSMKKDNPMSDMIRFKQRFTFPYKIKSVSNKNTRILPDFKGIEQEANMYDLNYNPNYFDVEVEFED
;
A
#
# COMPACT_ATOMS: atom_id res chain seq x y z
N MET A 1 21.99 36.62 8.61
CA MET A 1 22.04 35.14 8.53
C MET A 1 22.47 34.78 7.11
N LYS A 2 23.69 34.27 6.92
CA LYS A 2 24.33 34.19 5.59
C LYS A 2 23.53 33.24 4.69
N ILE A 3 23.32 33.61 3.42
CA ILE A 3 22.58 32.82 2.39
C ILE A 3 23.03 31.35 2.35
N LYS A 4 24.31 31.07 2.66
CA LYS A 4 24.85 29.72 2.87
C LYS A 4 24.11 28.89 3.92
N ASN A 5 23.67 29.47 5.03
CA ASN A 5 22.91 28.77 6.08
C ASN A 5 21.45 28.54 5.68
N LEU A 6 20.89 29.37 4.79
CA LEU A 6 19.53 29.20 4.26
C LEU A 6 19.48 28.04 3.24
N VAL A 7 20.50 27.93 2.38
CA VAL A 7 20.62 26.83 1.40
C VAL A 7 20.83 25.49 2.09
N VAL A 8 21.65 25.43 3.16
CA VAL A 8 21.83 24.20 3.95
C VAL A 8 20.53 23.79 4.64
N LEU A 9 19.73 24.74 5.14
CA LEU A 9 18.41 24.46 5.73
C LEU A 9 17.41 23.96 4.66
N PHE A 10 17.42 24.54 3.47
CA PHE A 10 16.54 24.14 2.36
C PHE A 10 16.91 22.74 1.81
N VAL A 11 18.21 22.42 1.74
CA VAL A 11 18.69 21.09 1.35
C VAL A 11 18.45 20.06 2.47
N ALA A 12 18.52 20.45 3.74
CA ALA A 12 18.22 19.57 4.88
C ALA A 12 16.73 19.23 5.01
N ILE A 13 15.82 20.08 4.51
CA ILE A 13 14.38 19.79 4.46
C ILE A 13 14.04 18.76 3.36
N LEU A 14 14.86 18.66 2.31
CA LEU A 14 14.63 17.75 1.18
C LEU A 14 15.00 16.27 1.46
N ILE A 15 15.56 15.96 2.63
CA ILE A 15 16.01 14.61 3.00
C ILE A 15 15.14 13.92 4.05
N LEU A 16 14.09 14.58 4.55
CA LEU A 16 13.08 13.94 5.39
C LEU A 16 12.04 13.28 4.49
N ASN A 17 12.37 12.10 3.95
CA ASN A 17 11.34 11.24 3.39
C ASN A 17 10.62 10.59 4.58
N SER A 18 9.30 10.51 4.53
CA SER A 18 8.52 9.66 5.42
C SER A 18 8.55 8.22 4.91
N CYS A 19 8.21 7.25 5.78
CA CYS A 19 7.79 5.94 5.28
C CYS A 19 6.49 6.10 4.50
N GLU A 20 6.40 5.53 3.31
CA GLU A 20 5.24 5.68 2.43
C GLU A 20 4.57 4.32 2.20
N ILE A 21 3.25 4.28 2.41
CA ILE A 21 2.38 3.20 1.96
C ILE A 21 1.57 3.76 0.80
N VAL A 22 1.79 3.22 -0.39
CA VAL A 22 1.17 3.71 -1.63
C VAL A 22 0.20 2.65 -2.16
N GLN A 23 -1.06 3.01 -2.25
CA GLN A 23 -2.07 2.24 -2.94
C GLN A 23 -2.39 2.92 -4.27
N GLU A 24 -2.14 2.24 -5.38
CA GLU A 24 -2.49 2.73 -6.72
C GLU A 24 -3.46 1.78 -7.40
N ILE A 25 -4.54 2.31 -7.99
CA ILE A 25 -5.47 1.53 -8.81
C ILE A 25 -5.63 2.21 -10.16
N ASN A 26 -5.34 1.48 -11.23
CA ASN A 26 -5.55 1.93 -12.60
C ASN A 26 -6.71 1.12 -13.18
N PHE A 27 -7.83 1.77 -13.45
CA PHE A 27 -9.01 1.17 -14.07
C PHE A 27 -8.96 1.26 -15.60
N ASN A 28 -9.42 0.19 -16.24
CA ASN A 28 -9.68 0.11 -17.67
C ASN A 28 -11.18 0.34 -17.96
N GLU A 29 -11.52 0.59 -19.22
CA GLU A 29 -12.91 0.84 -19.64
C GLU A 29 -13.87 -0.31 -19.38
N ASP A 30 -13.36 -1.54 -19.41
CA ASP A 30 -14.10 -2.79 -19.16
C ASP A 30 -14.30 -3.10 -17.66
N GLY A 31 -13.77 -2.24 -16.77
CA GLY A 31 -13.82 -2.42 -15.32
C GLY A 31 -12.68 -3.28 -14.74
N SER A 32 -11.82 -3.85 -15.58
CA SER A 32 -10.57 -4.48 -15.17
C SER A 32 -9.52 -3.44 -14.78
N GLY A 33 -8.36 -3.87 -14.32
CA GLY A 33 -7.29 -2.95 -14.03
C GLY A 33 -6.09 -3.55 -13.32
N LYS A 34 -5.20 -2.66 -12.87
CA LYS A 34 -4.03 -3.00 -12.07
C LYS A 34 -4.09 -2.31 -10.72
N TYR A 35 -4.02 -3.10 -9.66
CA TYR A 35 -3.83 -2.67 -8.28
C TYR A 35 -2.35 -2.82 -7.93
N ASN A 36 -1.75 -1.78 -7.33
CA ASN A 36 -0.41 -1.85 -6.77
C ASN A 36 -0.45 -1.41 -5.31
N LEU A 37 0.24 -2.16 -4.46
CA LEU A 37 0.45 -1.82 -3.06
C LEU A 37 1.95 -1.76 -2.77
N GLY A 38 2.45 -0.54 -2.59
CA GLY A 38 3.83 -0.22 -2.30
C GLY A 38 4.07 0.09 -0.82
N PHE A 39 5.22 -0.35 -0.32
CA PHE A 39 5.76 -0.04 1.00
C PHE A 39 7.20 0.47 0.83
N ASP A 40 7.49 1.68 1.29
CA ASP A 40 8.86 2.19 1.44
C ASP A 40 9.17 2.44 2.90
N MET A 41 9.94 1.53 3.49
CA MET A 41 10.34 1.56 4.91
C MET A 41 11.82 1.92 5.06
N SER A 42 12.44 2.48 4.01
CA SER A 42 13.86 2.83 4.00
C SER A 42 14.21 3.86 5.10
N GLU A 43 13.28 4.75 5.43
CA GLU A 43 13.48 5.77 6.45
C GLU A 43 13.47 5.18 7.86
N MET A 44 12.58 4.22 8.13
CA MET A 44 12.62 3.44 9.37
C MET A 44 13.94 2.67 9.52
N MET A 45 14.47 2.10 8.43
CA MET A 45 15.79 1.44 8.42
C MET A 45 16.94 2.42 8.73
N LYS A 46 16.83 3.68 8.30
CA LYS A 46 17.81 4.73 8.63
C LYS A 46 17.78 5.11 10.11
N MET A 47 16.59 5.17 10.72
CA MET A 47 16.38 5.51 12.12
C MET A 47 16.71 4.37 13.10
N GLY A 48 16.48 3.11 12.71
CA GLY A 48 16.63 1.91 13.56
C GLY A 48 18.07 1.50 13.92
N GLY A 49 19.03 2.42 13.87
CA GLY A 49 20.43 2.32 14.32
C GLY A 49 21.05 0.93 14.48
N THR A 50 21.93 0.52 13.55
CA THR A 50 23.06 -0.44 13.71
C THR A 50 22.96 -1.51 14.82
N LYS A 51 21.81 -2.18 14.94
CA LYS A 51 21.64 -3.40 15.73
C LYS A 51 20.87 -4.42 14.92
N SER A 52 21.45 -4.80 13.80
CA SER A 52 21.15 -6.07 13.17
C SER A 52 22.48 -6.80 13.03
N ASP A 53 22.71 -7.80 13.88
CA ASP A 53 23.82 -8.77 13.78
C ASP A 53 23.73 -9.66 12.51
N SER A 54 23.13 -9.17 11.44
CA SER A 54 22.86 -9.91 10.22
C SER A 54 23.82 -9.48 9.12
N THR A 55 24.56 -10.46 8.61
CA THR A 55 25.18 -10.50 7.28
C THR A 55 24.63 -9.47 6.29
N ASN A 56 25.53 -8.77 5.58
CA ASN A 56 25.15 -7.89 4.47
C ASN A 56 24.18 -8.60 3.53
N GLN A 57 22.92 -8.16 3.52
CA GLN A 57 21.87 -8.76 2.73
C GLN A 57 21.43 -7.74 1.69
N GLN A 58 21.64 -8.10 0.43
CA GLN A 58 21.22 -7.33 -0.73
C GLN A 58 20.29 -8.21 -1.57
N ILE A 59 19.03 -7.80 -1.63
CA ILE A 59 17.98 -8.41 -2.44
C ILE A 59 17.44 -7.31 -3.35
N ASP A 60 17.36 -7.60 -4.64
CA ASP A 60 16.69 -6.76 -5.65
C ASP A 60 16.04 -7.71 -6.67
N THR A 61 14.77 -8.04 -6.43
CA THR A 61 14.09 -9.14 -7.12
C THR A 61 12.71 -8.71 -7.58
N ILE A 62 12.37 -9.10 -8.82
CA ILE A 62 11.01 -9.06 -9.35
C ILE A 62 10.54 -10.50 -9.58
N ILE A 63 9.38 -10.83 -9.05
CA ILE A 63 8.69 -12.10 -9.27
C ILE A 63 7.43 -11.80 -10.07
N VAL A 64 7.36 -12.31 -11.30
CA VAL A 64 6.13 -12.34 -12.09
C VAL A 64 5.54 -13.73 -11.94
N PHE A 65 4.52 -13.88 -11.10
CA PHE A 65 4.07 -15.21 -10.67
C PHE A 65 3.61 -16.07 -11.85
N ALA A 66 2.87 -15.52 -12.83
CA ALA A 66 2.53 -16.26 -14.04
C ALA A 66 3.74 -16.94 -14.72
N LYS A 67 4.88 -16.24 -14.82
CA LYS A 67 6.12 -16.81 -15.38
C LYS A 67 6.74 -17.83 -14.45
N PHE A 68 6.83 -17.51 -13.16
CA PHE A 68 7.37 -18.40 -12.14
C PHE A 68 6.61 -19.74 -12.09
N LEU A 69 5.28 -19.71 -12.20
CA LEU A 69 4.43 -20.90 -12.21
C LEU A 69 4.66 -21.76 -13.45
N GLU A 70 4.80 -21.14 -14.62
CA GLU A 70 5.10 -21.89 -15.84
C GLU A 70 6.50 -22.52 -15.77
N GLU A 71 7.51 -21.77 -15.32
CA GLU A 71 8.89 -22.26 -15.16
C GLU A 71 9.01 -23.39 -14.12
N LYS A 72 8.14 -23.40 -13.10
CA LYS A 72 8.14 -24.41 -12.02
C LYS A 72 7.04 -25.44 -12.16
N LYS A 73 6.38 -25.53 -13.32
CA LYS A 73 5.23 -26.41 -13.57
C LYS A 73 5.49 -27.87 -13.20
N ASP A 74 6.65 -28.42 -13.54
CA ASP A 74 7.00 -29.81 -13.22
C ASP A 74 7.16 -30.07 -11.72
N SER A 75 7.65 -29.07 -10.97
CA SER A 75 7.74 -29.13 -9.51
C SER A 75 6.37 -28.94 -8.86
N ILE A 76 5.56 -28.02 -9.39
CA ILE A 76 4.20 -27.75 -8.91
C ILE A 76 3.30 -28.97 -9.13
N ALA A 77 3.46 -29.68 -10.25
CA ALA A 77 2.70 -30.89 -10.55
C ALA A 77 2.90 -32.03 -9.53
N LYS A 78 3.98 -31.98 -8.72
CA LYS A 78 4.25 -32.96 -7.65
C LYS A 78 3.56 -32.61 -6.32
N LEU A 79 3.02 -31.41 -6.20
CA LEU A 79 2.29 -30.95 -5.01
C LEU A 79 0.88 -31.55 -4.96
N SER A 80 0.24 -31.50 -3.80
CA SER A 80 -1.17 -31.86 -3.67
C SER A 80 -2.06 -30.92 -4.50
N LYS A 81 -3.25 -31.38 -4.89
CA LYS A 81 -4.20 -30.54 -5.65
C LYS A 81 -4.53 -29.24 -4.92
N GLU A 82 -4.69 -29.30 -3.60
CA GLU A 82 -4.96 -28.13 -2.76
C GLU A 82 -3.81 -27.10 -2.84
N GLU A 83 -2.56 -27.55 -2.79
CA GLU A 83 -1.40 -26.66 -2.92
C GLU A 83 -1.29 -26.07 -4.33
N GLN A 84 -1.56 -26.87 -5.37
CA GLN A 84 -1.57 -26.39 -6.75
C GLN A 84 -2.63 -25.30 -6.95
N GLU A 85 -3.84 -25.50 -6.42
CA GLU A 85 -4.93 -24.51 -6.48
C GLU A 85 -4.54 -23.22 -5.76
N LYS A 86 -3.99 -23.31 -4.55
CA LYS A 86 -3.51 -22.15 -3.78
C LYS A 86 -2.47 -21.36 -4.53
N ILE A 87 -1.46 -22.03 -5.08
CA ILE A 87 -0.36 -21.38 -5.79
C ILE A 87 -0.87 -20.75 -7.10
N ASN A 88 -1.84 -21.36 -7.79
CA ASN A 88 -2.42 -20.83 -9.01
C ASN A 88 -3.20 -19.52 -8.80
N LEU A 89 -3.67 -19.23 -7.57
CA LEU A 89 -4.26 -17.92 -7.22
C LEU A 89 -3.27 -16.77 -7.37
N LEU A 90 -1.96 -17.06 -7.31
CA LEU A 90 -0.91 -16.05 -7.44
C LEU A 90 -0.63 -15.63 -8.88
N LYS A 91 -1.15 -16.34 -9.89
CA LYS A 91 -0.80 -16.10 -11.30
C LYS A 91 -0.99 -14.64 -11.74
N ASP A 92 -1.97 -13.95 -11.17
CA ASP A 92 -2.36 -12.58 -11.51
C ASP A 92 -1.57 -11.53 -10.70
N PHE A 93 -0.58 -11.96 -9.91
CA PHE A 93 0.27 -11.10 -9.08
C PHE A 93 1.66 -10.89 -9.69
N ASP A 94 2.23 -9.73 -9.36
CA ASP A 94 3.65 -9.46 -9.48
C ASP A 94 4.17 -8.89 -8.15
N MET A 95 5.43 -9.17 -7.83
CA MET A 95 6.04 -8.71 -6.59
C MET A 95 7.43 -8.17 -6.88
N TYR A 96 7.70 -6.97 -6.39
CA TYR A 96 9.03 -6.37 -6.36
C TYR A 96 9.48 -6.24 -4.92
N ILE A 97 10.71 -6.66 -4.62
CA ILE A 97 11.33 -6.50 -3.31
C ILE A 97 12.73 -5.96 -3.48
N LYS A 98 13.05 -4.91 -2.73
CA LYS A 98 14.41 -4.40 -2.56
C LYS A 98 14.74 -4.29 -1.08
N SER A 99 15.77 -5.01 -0.64
CA SER A 99 16.32 -4.90 0.70
C SER A 99 17.83 -4.80 0.61
N ASP A 100 18.39 -3.68 1.04
CA ASP A 100 19.83 -3.45 1.05
C ASP A 100 20.24 -2.86 2.40
N THR A 101 20.92 -3.68 3.21
CA THR A 101 21.37 -3.28 4.54
C THR A 101 22.50 -2.24 4.48
N VAL A 102 23.23 -2.14 3.37
CA VAL A 102 24.34 -1.18 3.18
C VAL A 102 23.76 0.21 2.87
N THR A 103 22.87 0.30 1.89
CA THR A 103 22.22 1.58 1.52
C THR A 103 20.99 1.91 2.36
N LYS A 104 20.64 1.02 3.32
CA LYS A 104 19.47 1.10 4.21
C LYS A 104 18.15 1.24 3.45
N GLN A 105 18.02 0.51 2.35
CA GLN A 105 16.80 0.49 1.54
C GLN A 105 15.93 -0.71 1.91
N LEU A 106 14.63 -0.47 2.04
CA LEU A 106 13.64 -1.52 2.22
C LEU A 106 12.36 -1.12 1.51
N LYS A 107 12.13 -1.69 0.33
CA LYS A 107 10.98 -1.40 -0.54
C LYS A 107 10.31 -2.70 -0.96
N MET A 108 9.00 -2.68 -1.02
CA MET A 108 8.19 -3.75 -1.58
C MET A 108 7.06 -3.17 -2.41
N ASN A 109 6.75 -3.79 -3.54
CA ASN A 109 5.56 -3.50 -4.32
C ASN A 109 4.88 -4.81 -4.69
N ILE A 110 3.56 -4.86 -4.54
CA ILE A 110 2.74 -6.01 -4.89
C ILE A 110 1.71 -5.53 -5.89
N GLY A 111 1.87 -5.96 -7.14
CA GLY A 111 0.92 -5.78 -8.22
C GLY A 111 -0.11 -6.91 -8.24
N TYR A 112 -1.35 -6.57 -8.56
CA TYR A 112 -2.44 -7.50 -8.81
C TYR A 112 -3.25 -7.03 -10.02
N THR A 113 -3.40 -7.91 -11.01
CA THR A 113 -4.27 -7.67 -12.18
C THR A 113 -5.66 -8.19 -11.86
N PHE A 114 -6.64 -7.30 -11.79
CA PHE A 114 -8.03 -7.65 -11.46
C PHE A 114 -8.93 -7.54 -12.68
N LYS A 115 -9.96 -8.39 -12.76
CA LYS A 115 -10.93 -8.35 -13.87
C LYS A 115 -12.11 -7.41 -13.61
N ASN A 116 -12.42 -7.16 -12.34
CA ASN A 116 -13.45 -6.23 -11.91
C ASN A 116 -13.13 -5.73 -10.50
N ALA A 117 -13.69 -4.57 -10.12
CA ALA A 117 -13.39 -3.92 -8.85
C ALA A 117 -13.71 -4.76 -7.60
N ASN A 118 -14.67 -5.70 -7.67
CA ASN A 118 -15.02 -6.55 -6.53
C ASN A 118 -13.89 -7.52 -6.17
N GLU A 119 -13.04 -7.89 -7.12
CA GLU A 119 -11.89 -8.76 -6.85
C GLU A 119 -10.85 -8.13 -5.91
N LEU A 120 -10.86 -6.79 -5.76
CA LEU A 120 -9.96 -6.08 -4.86
C LEU A 120 -10.23 -6.42 -3.39
N GLU A 121 -11.46 -6.78 -3.03
CA GLU A 121 -11.83 -7.19 -1.67
C GLU A 121 -11.09 -8.48 -1.28
N HIS A 122 -10.89 -9.39 -2.24
CA HIS A 122 -10.24 -10.67 -2.05
C HIS A 122 -8.71 -10.64 -2.24
N PHE A 123 -8.13 -9.47 -2.57
CA PHE A 123 -6.69 -9.30 -2.76
C PHE A 123 -5.88 -9.86 -1.58
N HIS A 124 -6.27 -9.51 -0.35
CA HIS A 124 -5.54 -9.93 0.85
C HIS A 124 -5.73 -11.42 1.12
N GLU A 125 -6.93 -11.97 0.89
CA GLU A 125 -7.22 -13.40 1.10
C GLU A 125 -6.34 -14.28 0.20
N LYS A 126 -6.14 -13.87 -1.06
CA LYS A 126 -5.27 -14.59 -2.01
C LYS A 126 -3.80 -14.63 -1.58
N LEU A 127 -3.35 -13.66 -0.77
CA LEU A 127 -1.98 -13.58 -0.26
C LEU A 127 -1.81 -14.18 1.13
N LYS A 128 -2.85 -14.12 1.97
CA LYS A 128 -2.79 -14.51 3.40
C LYS A 128 -2.40 -15.97 3.62
N ASP A 129 -2.84 -16.86 2.72
CA ASP A 129 -2.55 -18.29 2.82
C ASP A 129 -1.24 -18.69 2.13
N GLN A 130 -0.50 -17.71 1.59
CA GLN A 130 0.76 -17.92 0.89
C GLN A 130 1.90 -17.68 1.88
N ASN A 131 2.67 -18.73 2.20
CA ASN A 131 3.83 -18.64 3.08
C ASN A 131 5.04 -17.97 2.38
N ILE A 132 4.86 -16.74 1.91
CA ILE A 132 5.92 -15.95 1.26
C ILE A 132 6.73 -15.27 2.38
N LYS A 133 7.92 -15.80 2.67
CA LYS A 133 8.79 -15.36 3.78
C LYS A 133 9.10 -13.86 3.74
N GLU A 134 9.18 -13.29 2.54
CA GLU A 134 9.46 -11.88 2.33
C GLU A 134 8.30 -10.98 2.81
N LEU A 135 7.05 -11.46 2.76
CA LEU A 135 5.90 -10.75 3.34
C LEU A 135 5.97 -10.72 4.88
N ASP A 136 6.48 -11.78 5.50
CA ASP A 136 6.66 -11.86 6.95
C ASP A 136 7.72 -10.86 7.45
N LEU A 137 8.79 -10.63 6.65
CA LEU A 137 9.83 -9.64 6.95
C LEU A 137 9.27 -8.20 7.01
N PHE A 138 8.31 -7.87 6.16
CA PHE A 138 7.63 -6.57 6.21
C PHE A 138 6.60 -6.50 7.33
N GLY A 139 5.79 -7.54 7.50
CA GLY A 139 4.77 -7.60 8.55
C GLY A 139 5.37 -7.50 9.96
N SER A 140 6.52 -8.11 10.19
CA SER A 140 7.24 -8.05 11.47
C SER A 140 7.84 -6.68 11.77
N LYS A 141 8.30 -5.93 10.76
CA LYS A 141 8.86 -4.58 10.92
C LYS A 141 7.81 -3.48 11.12
N ILE A 142 6.57 -3.71 10.66
CA ILE A 142 5.44 -2.78 10.87
C ILE A 142 4.83 -2.94 12.28
N LYS A 143 5.06 -4.07 12.97
CA LYS A 143 4.57 -4.26 14.34
C LYS A 143 5.33 -3.37 15.34
N SER A 144 4.62 -2.41 15.93
CA SER A 144 4.97 -1.85 17.23
C SER A 144 4.75 -2.88 18.34
N GLU A 145 5.59 -2.87 19.38
CA GLU A 145 5.69 -3.81 20.51
C GLU A 145 4.42 -4.03 21.39
N LYS A 146 3.20 -3.73 20.93
CA LYS A 146 1.98 -4.02 21.68
C LYS A 146 0.92 -4.72 20.83
N GLY A 147 0.86 -6.03 21.00
CA GLY A 147 -0.37 -6.82 21.07
C GLY A 147 -1.16 -7.03 19.79
N ASP A 148 -0.82 -8.07 19.03
CA ASP A 148 -1.75 -9.16 18.70
C ASP A 148 -0.96 -10.30 18.02
N ASP A 149 -1.23 -11.55 18.43
CA ASP A 149 -0.64 -12.81 17.95
C ASP A 149 -1.11 -13.19 16.53
N LYS A 150 -1.41 -12.21 15.68
CA LYS A 150 -1.67 -12.46 14.26
C LYS A 150 -0.35 -12.52 13.54
N LYS A 151 -0.05 -13.68 12.94
CA LYS A 151 1.12 -13.91 12.06
C LYS A 151 1.35 -12.68 11.15
N GLY A 152 2.62 -12.34 10.94
CA GLY A 152 3.02 -11.23 10.08
C GLY A 152 2.29 -11.29 8.73
N GLY A 153 1.92 -10.14 8.19
CA GLY A 153 1.19 -10.07 6.93
C GLY A 153 1.02 -8.65 6.45
N ILE A 154 0.73 -8.51 5.16
CA ILE A 154 0.44 -7.23 4.52
C ILE A 154 -0.85 -6.66 5.13
N PRO A 155 -0.90 -5.37 5.51
CA PRO A 155 -2.15 -4.74 5.97
C PRO A 155 -3.30 -4.94 4.97
N ASN A 156 -4.46 -5.42 5.44
CA ASN A 156 -5.65 -5.56 4.61
C ASN A 156 -6.35 -4.19 4.41
N LEU A 157 -5.79 -3.35 3.53
CA LEU A 157 -6.33 -2.02 3.24
C LEU A 157 -7.63 -2.05 2.42
N ASN A 158 -7.96 -3.17 1.79
CA ASN A 158 -9.16 -3.27 0.95
C ASN A 158 -10.42 -3.65 1.74
N GLU A 159 -10.33 -4.51 2.77
CA GLU A 159 -11.50 -4.85 3.62
C GLU A 159 -12.07 -3.61 4.36
N ALA A 160 -11.24 -2.60 4.59
CA ALA A 160 -11.68 -1.38 5.24
C ALA A 160 -12.62 -0.53 4.37
N PHE A 161 -12.73 -0.77 3.06
CA PHE A 161 -13.45 0.09 2.14
C PHE A 161 -14.29 -0.67 1.12
N THR A 162 -15.52 -0.22 0.91
CA THR A 162 -16.31 -0.60 -0.27
C THR A 162 -15.90 0.26 -1.45
N THR A 163 -15.58 -0.38 -2.58
CA THR A 163 -15.15 0.30 -3.81
C THR A 163 -16.08 -0.06 -4.96
N THR A 164 -16.60 0.95 -5.67
CA THR A 164 -17.40 0.74 -6.87
C THR A 164 -16.87 1.60 -8.01
N PHE A 165 -16.93 1.07 -9.22
CA PHE A 165 -16.49 1.75 -10.43
C PHE A 165 -17.46 1.47 -11.57
N SER A 166 -17.81 2.51 -12.32
CA SER A 166 -18.67 2.45 -13.49
C SER A 166 -18.30 3.58 -14.46
N LYS A 167 -18.87 3.56 -15.66
CA LYS A 167 -18.66 4.63 -16.66
C LYS A 167 -19.05 6.03 -16.18
N LYS A 168 -20.00 6.12 -15.24
CA LYS A 168 -20.53 7.40 -14.75
C LYS A 168 -19.88 7.87 -13.46
N LYS A 169 -19.40 6.93 -12.64
CA LYS A 169 -19.07 7.22 -11.24
C LYS A 169 -18.10 6.21 -10.64
N PHE A 170 -17.25 6.71 -9.77
CA PHE A 170 -16.42 5.94 -8.84
C PHE A 170 -16.76 6.32 -7.40
N THR A 171 -16.82 5.33 -6.51
CA THR A 171 -16.98 5.56 -5.07
C THR A 171 -16.02 4.69 -4.27
N ARG A 172 -15.39 5.27 -3.26
CA ARG A 172 -14.68 4.53 -2.22
C ARG A 172 -15.13 5.05 -0.85
N LYS A 173 -15.65 4.16 -0.01
CA LYS A 173 -16.18 4.52 1.32
C LYS A 173 -15.76 3.51 2.37
N ILE A 174 -15.39 3.98 3.55
CA ILE A 174 -15.09 3.11 4.68
C ILE A 174 -16.31 2.24 5.03
N THR A 175 -16.08 0.98 5.35
CA THR A 175 -17.15 0.07 5.78
C THR A 175 -17.61 0.41 7.20
N ALA A 176 -18.87 0.10 7.53
CA ALA A 176 -19.40 0.33 8.88
C ALA A 176 -18.59 -0.39 9.98
N LYS A 177 -18.11 -1.60 9.67
CA LYS A 177 -17.23 -2.40 10.55
C LYS A 177 -15.90 -1.68 10.79
N ALA A 178 -15.22 -1.25 9.72
CA ALA A 178 -13.94 -0.57 9.82
C ALA A 178 -14.07 0.79 10.54
N LEU A 179 -15.16 1.52 10.30
CA LEU A 179 -15.45 2.77 11.01
C LEU A 179 -15.65 2.54 12.51
N ALA A 180 -16.46 1.55 12.90
CA ALA A 180 -16.67 1.21 14.30
C ALA A 180 -15.37 0.81 15.00
N ASP A 181 -14.54 0.00 14.34
CA ASP A 181 -13.22 -0.41 14.84
C ASP A 181 -12.26 0.77 14.99
N ALA A 182 -12.22 1.69 14.02
CA ALA A 182 -11.40 2.89 14.08
C ALA A 182 -11.81 3.82 15.23
N ILE A 183 -13.12 4.01 15.45
CA ILE A 183 -13.64 4.80 16.57
C ILE A 183 -13.25 4.15 17.91
N LYS A 184 -13.36 2.82 18.03
CA LYS A 184 -13.03 2.09 19.25
C LYS A 184 -11.53 2.12 19.58
N LYS A 185 -10.67 2.09 18.55
CA LYS A 185 -9.21 2.05 18.67
C LYS A 185 -8.54 3.42 18.61
N LYS A 186 -9.32 4.49 18.53
CA LYS A 186 -8.82 5.87 18.45
C LYS A 186 -7.85 6.16 19.60
N ASP A 187 -6.63 6.55 19.24
CA ASP A 187 -5.63 7.01 20.21
C ASP A 187 -5.85 8.49 20.50
N THR A 188 -6.38 8.81 21.68
CA THR A 188 -6.64 10.19 22.09
C THR A 188 -5.37 10.92 22.54
N SER A 189 -4.25 10.22 22.73
CA SER A 189 -2.96 10.79 23.13
C SER A 189 -2.14 11.31 21.93
N MET A 190 -2.51 10.91 20.71
CA MET A 190 -1.80 11.29 19.49
C MET A 190 -1.99 12.78 19.18
N LYS A 191 -0.89 13.53 19.11
CA LYS A 191 -0.91 14.95 18.76
C LYS A 191 -0.54 15.16 17.29
N LYS A 192 -1.07 16.25 16.71
CA LYS A 192 -0.82 16.63 15.31
C LYS A 192 0.65 16.97 15.05
N ASP A 193 1.31 17.55 16.05
CA ASP A 193 2.71 17.99 16.02
C ASP A 193 3.70 16.88 16.43
N ASN A 194 3.22 15.67 16.73
CA ASN A 194 4.10 14.55 17.05
C ASN A 194 4.86 14.13 15.77
N PRO A 195 6.22 14.15 15.77
CA PRO A 195 7.02 13.70 14.63
C PRO A 195 6.70 12.27 14.18
N MET A 196 6.22 11.42 15.09
CA MET A 196 5.81 10.05 14.78
C MET A 196 4.53 10.01 13.93
N SER A 197 3.63 11.00 14.08
CA SER A 197 2.40 11.10 13.29
C SER A 197 2.71 11.28 11.80
N ASP A 198 3.73 12.08 11.48
CA ASP A 198 4.18 12.36 10.11
C ASP A 198 5.15 11.31 9.54
N MET A 199 5.60 10.37 10.37
CA MET A 199 6.57 9.35 9.98
C MET A 199 6.02 8.37 8.93
N ILE A 200 4.72 8.05 9.00
CA ILE A 200 4.05 7.16 8.03
C ILE A 200 3.03 7.97 7.25
N ARG A 201 3.22 8.02 5.92
CA ARG A 201 2.28 8.59 4.96
C ARG A 201 1.55 7.49 4.22
N PHE A 202 0.24 7.65 4.12
CA PHE A 202 -0.65 6.82 3.34
C PHE A 202 -1.05 7.61 2.11
N LYS A 203 -0.71 7.11 0.93
CA LYS A 203 -1.10 7.68 -0.35
C LYS A 203 -2.06 6.74 -1.07
N GLN A 204 -3.19 7.26 -1.54
CA GLN A 204 -4.11 6.56 -2.41
C GLN A 204 -4.18 7.30 -3.75
N ARG A 205 -3.95 6.58 -4.84
CA ARG A 205 -4.05 7.10 -6.20
C ARG A 205 -4.98 6.23 -7.02
N PHE A 206 -5.91 6.87 -7.72
CA PHE A 206 -6.83 6.19 -8.63
C PHE A 206 -6.71 6.84 -9.99
N THR A 207 -6.53 6.03 -11.03
CA THR A 207 -6.53 6.46 -12.43
C THR A 207 -7.71 5.79 -13.14
N PHE A 208 -8.42 6.56 -13.93
CA PHE A 208 -9.65 6.20 -14.61
C PHE A 208 -9.47 6.37 -16.13
N PRO A 209 -10.22 5.63 -16.96
CA PRO A 209 -10.22 5.85 -18.39
C PRO A 209 -11.03 7.10 -18.78
N TYR A 210 -11.89 7.60 -17.88
CA TYR A 210 -12.80 8.72 -18.09
C TYR A 210 -12.28 10.01 -17.43
N LYS A 211 -12.63 11.16 -18.01
CA LYS A 211 -12.32 12.46 -17.42
C LYS A 211 -13.22 12.75 -16.22
N ILE A 212 -12.66 13.41 -15.22
CA ILE A 212 -13.32 13.77 -13.96
C ILE A 212 -14.11 15.06 -14.15
N LYS A 213 -15.41 15.00 -13.84
CA LYS A 213 -16.31 16.14 -13.78
C LYS A 213 -16.32 16.78 -12.40
N SER A 214 -16.42 15.97 -11.35
CA SER A 214 -16.51 16.44 -9.96
C SER A 214 -15.91 15.43 -8.97
N VAL A 215 -15.49 15.93 -7.81
CA VAL A 215 -14.97 15.12 -6.70
C VAL A 215 -15.59 15.62 -5.40
N SER A 216 -16.11 14.71 -4.56
CA SER A 216 -16.81 15.08 -3.32
C SER A 216 -15.89 15.46 -2.17
N ASN A 217 -14.66 14.94 -2.15
CA ASN A 217 -13.73 15.08 -1.02
C ASN A 217 -12.68 16.16 -1.29
N LYS A 218 -12.65 17.18 -0.42
CA LYS A 218 -11.76 18.35 -0.51
C LYS A 218 -10.27 18.03 -0.27
N ASN A 219 -9.96 16.90 0.36
CA ASN A 219 -8.59 16.41 0.55
C ASN A 219 -8.05 15.69 -0.69
N THR A 220 -8.82 15.68 -1.78
CA THR A 220 -8.48 14.99 -3.02
C THR A 220 -7.89 15.96 -4.04
N ARG A 221 -6.73 15.60 -4.58
CA ARG A 221 -6.08 16.30 -5.67
C ARG A 221 -6.42 15.61 -6.99
N ILE A 222 -6.94 16.36 -7.97
CA ILE A 222 -7.10 15.86 -9.34
C ILE A 222 -5.72 15.89 -10.05
N LEU A 223 -5.39 14.83 -10.79
CA LEU A 223 -4.16 14.72 -11.56
C LEU A 223 -4.22 15.59 -12.83
N PRO A 224 -3.06 15.99 -13.41
CA PRO A 224 -3.02 16.94 -14.52
C PRO A 224 -3.77 16.52 -15.79
N ASP A 225 -3.96 15.22 -16.00
CA ASP A 225 -4.70 14.67 -17.14
C ASP A 225 -6.22 14.64 -16.93
N PHE A 226 -6.70 15.09 -15.76
CA PHE A 226 -8.09 15.01 -15.31
C PHE A 226 -8.66 13.59 -15.30
N LYS A 227 -7.79 12.58 -15.32
CA LYS A 227 -8.16 11.16 -15.35
C LYS A 227 -7.72 10.43 -14.10
N GLY A 228 -7.29 11.14 -13.07
CA GLY A 228 -7.04 10.50 -11.79
C GLY A 228 -7.15 11.45 -10.62
N ILE A 229 -7.17 10.82 -9.45
CA ILE A 229 -7.17 11.49 -8.16
C ILE A 229 -6.06 10.94 -7.28
N GLU A 230 -5.58 11.77 -6.36
CA GLU A 230 -4.65 11.40 -5.32
C GLU A 230 -5.10 11.99 -3.98
N GLN A 231 -5.04 11.18 -2.93
CA GLN A 231 -5.26 11.58 -1.54
C GLN A 231 -4.07 11.13 -0.72
N GLU A 232 -3.66 11.95 0.24
CA GLU A 232 -2.55 11.64 1.13
C GLU A 232 -2.94 11.98 2.57
N ALA A 233 -2.62 11.10 3.50
CA ALA A 233 -2.90 11.26 4.92
C ALA A 233 -1.72 10.77 5.75
N ASN A 234 -1.53 11.33 6.93
CA ASN A 234 -0.63 10.77 7.93
C ASN A 234 -1.42 9.96 8.99
N MET A 235 -0.72 9.41 9.99
CA MET A 235 -1.39 8.64 11.05
C MET A 235 -2.40 9.46 11.85
N TYR A 236 -2.10 10.74 12.10
CA TYR A 236 -2.98 11.63 12.85
C TYR A 236 -4.31 11.88 12.11
N ASP A 237 -4.23 12.15 10.81
CA ASP A 237 -5.39 12.37 9.95
C ASP A 237 -6.34 11.17 9.99
N LEU A 238 -5.82 9.95 9.89
CA LEU A 238 -6.63 8.73 9.91
C LEU A 238 -7.18 8.40 11.30
N ASN A 239 -6.43 8.68 12.36
CA ASN A 239 -6.85 8.44 13.74
C ASN A 239 -8.01 9.36 14.17
N TYR A 240 -8.03 10.60 13.69
CA TYR A 240 -9.06 11.58 14.05
C TYR A 240 -10.17 11.73 13.01
N ASN A 241 -9.93 11.32 11.77
CA ASN A 241 -10.90 11.33 10.68
C ASN A 241 -10.89 9.97 9.95
N PRO A 242 -11.58 8.95 10.45
CA PRO A 242 -11.59 7.62 9.81
C PRO A 242 -12.16 7.62 8.38
N ASN A 243 -12.97 8.62 8.03
CA ASN A 243 -13.53 8.80 6.69
C ASN A 243 -12.64 9.67 5.79
N TYR A 244 -11.37 9.92 6.16
CA TYR A 244 -10.48 10.83 5.44
C TYR A 244 -10.41 10.54 3.94
N PHE A 245 -10.39 9.26 3.58
CA PHE A 245 -10.29 8.78 2.20
C PHE A 245 -11.64 8.56 1.50
N ASP A 246 -12.78 8.78 2.16
CA ASP A 246 -14.07 8.62 1.53
C ASP A 246 -14.20 9.58 0.35
N VAL A 247 -14.43 9.06 -0.84
CA VAL A 247 -14.46 9.86 -2.06
C VAL A 247 -15.49 9.34 -3.04
N GLU A 248 -16.09 10.29 -3.73
CA GLU A 248 -17.00 10.08 -4.83
C GLU A 248 -16.53 10.94 -5.99
N VAL A 249 -16.42 10.33 -7.17
CA VAL A 249 -15.98 10.97 -8.41
C VAL A 249 -17.06 10.75 -9.45
N GLU A 250 -17.51 11.84 -10.06
CA GLU A 250 -18.38 11.79 -11.23
C GLU A 250 -17.55 12.01 -12.49
N PHE A 251 -17.83 11.25 -13.54
CA PHE A 251 -17.15 11.37 -14.82
C PHE A 251 -17.93 12.26 -15.79
N GLU A 252 -17.22 12.79 -16.79
CA GLU A 252 -17.84 13.43 -17.95
C GLU A 252 -18.63 12.38 -18.77
N ASP A 253 -19.71 12.83 -19.41
CA ASP A 253 -20.54 12.00 -20.31
C ASP A 253 -19.84 11.70 -21.64
#